data_AF-A0A9W4K507-F1
#
_entry.id   AF-A0A9W4K507-F1
#
_cell.length_a   1.000
_cell.length_b   1.000
_cell.length_c   1.000
_cell.angle_alpha   90.00
_cell.angle_beta   90.00
_cell.angle_gamma   90.00
#
_symmetry.space_group_name_H-M   'P 1'
#
loop_
_entity.id
_entity.type
_entity.pdbx_description
1 polymer ?
#
loop_
_entity_poly.entity_id
_entity_poly.type
_entity_poly.pdbx_seq_one_letter_code
_entity_poly.pdbx_strand_id
1 'polypeptide(L)'
;MEIEPNRVISIGVIITIRRAEDDYSNPCIFRWNFLHHGWGPSGFMIFQRTRDGLKKAERKHKSPPPQTFRRTGYEVETEELLPSQTLRRNIGHPYPVWDHLVARERYELFWPGAEHALWAWGTLREHWDQEIGVNMGLSRVIIPGGACCSLTGVEEEDLSDS
;
A
#
# COMPACT_ATOMS: atom_id res chain seq x y z
N MET A 1 -30.36 -18.20 -17.41
CA MET A 1 -29.73 -16.96 -16.95
C MET A 1 -28.33 -17.35 -16.52
N GLU A 2 -27.42 -17.34 -17.49
CA GLU A 2 -26.02 -17.72 -17.26
C GLU A 2 -25.35 -16.52 -16.60
N ILE A 3 -24.77 -16.75 -15.43
CA ILE A 3 -23.92 -15.76 -14.77
C ILE A 3 -22.60 -15.83 -15.56
N GLU A 4 -22.33 -14.81 -16.38
CA GLU A 4 -21.05 -14.73 -17.09
C GLU A 4 -19.89 -14.80 -16.07
N PRO A 5 -18.81 -15.53 -16.39
CA PRO A 5 -17.66 -15.59 -15.50
C PRO A 5 -17.09 -14.18 -15.33
N ASN A 6 -17.04 -13.71 -14.09
CA ASN A 6 -16.36 -12.48 -13.73
C ASN A 6 -14.92 -12.55 -14.27
N ARG A 7 -14.65 -11.81 -15.35
CA ARG A 7 -13.32 -11.70 -15.95
C ARG A 7 -12.35 -11.25 -14.88
N VAL A 8 -11.43 -12.12 -14.52
CA VAL A 8 -10.40 -11.80 -13.52
C VAL A 8 -9.31 -11.03 -14.26
N ILE A 9 -8.98 -9.84 -13.76
CA ILE A 9 -7.81 -9.09 -14.20
C ILE A 9 -6.66 -9.59 -13.31
N SER A 10 -5.40 -9.56 -13.74
CA SER A 10 -4.28 -9.79 -12.82
C SER A 10 -3.29 -8.63 -12.89
N ILE A 11 -3.23 -7.85 -11.81
CA ILE A 11 -2.30 -6.71 -11.68
C ILE A 11 -1.47 -6.90 -10.41
N GLY A 12 -0.19 -7.22 -10.55
CA GLY A 12 0.76 -7.19 -9.45
C GLY A 12 1.39 -5.80 -9.33
N VAL A 13 1.09 -5.06 -8.27
CA VAL A 13 1.76 -3.79 -7.97
C VAL A 13 2.89 -4.02 -6.98
N ILE A 14 4.12 -3.72 -7.40
CA ILE A 14 5.30 -3.75 -6.53
C ILE A 14 5.61 -2.33 -6.08
N ILE A 15 5.63 -2.14 -4.76
CA ILE A 15 6.08 -0.88 -4.16
C ILE A 15 7.49 -1.06 -3.60
N THR A 16 8.18 0.07 -3.55
CA THR A 16 9.51 0.17 -2.96
C THR A 16 9.45 1.26 -1.90
N ILE A 17 9.62 0.88 -0.63
CA ILE A 17 9.66 1.79 0.51
C ILE A 17 11.13 1.93 0.93
N ARG A 18 11.62 3.16 1.04
CA ARG A 18 13.00 3.43 1.42
C ARG A 18 13.02 4.34 2.63
N ARG A 19 13.91 4.05 3.58
CA ARG A 19 14.19 5.00 4.65
C ARG A 19 14.86 6.25 4.08
N ALA A 20 14.46 7.43 4.56
CA ALA A 20 15.10 8.68 4.15
C ALA A 20 16.59 8.67 4.50
N GLU A 21 17.39 9.36 3.69
CA GLU A 21 18.77 9.64 4.05
C GLU A 21 18.74 10.70 5.15
N ASP A 22 19.18 10.32 6.34
CA ASP A 22 19.22 11.15 7.54
C ASP A 22 20.51 10.85 8.34
N ASP A 23 20.84 11.70 9.31
CA ASP A 23 22.04 11.55 10.13
C ASP A 23 21.88 10.53 11.27
N TYR A 24 20.74 9.81 11.33
CA TYR A 24 20.47 8.86 12.39
C TYR A 24 20.97 7.46 12.01
N SER A 25 21.76 6.84 12.88
CA SER A 25 22.22 5.45 12.69
C SER A 25 21.20 4.41 13.15
N ASN A 26 20.25 4.79 13.99
CA ASN A 26 19.23 3.90 14.53
C ASN A 26 18.33 3.34 13.42
N PRO A 27 18.01 2.05 13.40
CA PRO A 27 16.94 1.52 12.54
C PRO A 27 15.61 2.18 12.86
N CYS A 28 14.65 2.12 11.93
CA CYS A 28 13.27 2.45 12.23
C CYS A 28 12.38 1.23 12.02
N ILE A 29 11.37 1.10 12.86
CA ILE A 29 10.27 0.17 12.66
C ILE A 29 9.03 0.92 12.24
N PHE A 30 8.24 0.32 11.37
CA PHE A 30 6.96 0.89 10.97
C PHE A 30 5.99 -0.23 10.62
N ARG A 31 4.72 -0.01 10.94
CA ARG A 31 3.64 -0.92 10.55
C ARG A 31 2.97 -0.42 9.30
N TRP A 32 2.98 -1.20 8.23
CA TRP A 32 2.38 -0.85 6.95
C TRP A 32 1.61 -2.04 6.36
N ASN A 33 0.30 -2.02 6.58
CA ASN A 33 -0.64 -2.92 5.92
C ASN A 33 -1.06 -2.38 4.53
N PHE A 34 -1.00 -3.22 3.49
CA PHE A 34 -1.34 -2.79 2.12
C PHE A 34 -2.82 -2.49 1.90
N LEU A 35 -3.75 -3.18 2.56
CA LEU A 35 -5.19 -2.92 2.47
C LEU A 35 -5.55 -1.55 3.08
N HIS A 36 -4.91 -1.20 4.20
CA HIS A 36 -5.22 0.02 4.96
C HIS A 36 -4.40 1.23 4.55
N HIS A 37 -3.12 1.04 4.19
CA HIS A 37 -2.21 2.14 3.87
C HIS A 37 -1.91 2.23 2.37
N GLY A 38 -1.85 1.09 1.67
CA GLY A 38 -1.66 1.06 0.21
C GLY A 38 -2.94 1.37 -0.54
N TRP A 39 -4.03 0.69 -0.19
CA TRP A 39 -5.33 0.80 -0.87
C TRP A 39 -6.39 1.54 -0.05
N GLY A 40 -6.08 1.96 1.18
CA GLY A 40 -7.01 2.69 2.03
C GLY A 40 -7.26 4.14 1.59
N PRO A 41 -7.98 4.93 2.42
CA PRO A 41 -8.37 6.30 2.11
C PRO A 41 -7.21 7.22 1.73
N SER A 42 -6.06 7.07 2.40
CA SER A 42 -4.83 7.84 2.15
C SER A 42 -3.86 7.12 1.21
N GLY A 43 -4.31 6.04 0.57
CA GLY A 43 -3.49 5.16 -0.25
C GLY A 43 -3.27 5.64 -1.68
N PHE A 44 -2.70 4.77 -2.51
CA PHE A 44 -2.56 4.97 -3.95
C PHE A 44 -3.90 5.28 -4.58
N MET A 45 -3.98 6.30 -5.41
CA MET A 45 -5.12 6.67 -6.24
C MET A 45 -5.03 5.99 -7.62
N ILE A 46 -6.18 5.66 -8.21
CA ILE A 46 -6.25 5.06 -9.54
C ILE A 46 -7.11 5.96 -10.42
N PHE A 47 -6.59 6.25 -11.60
CA PHE A 47 -7.25 7.04 -12.62
C PHE A 47 -7.36 6.23 -13.90
N GLN A 48 -8.56 6.09 -14.45
CA GLN A 48 -8.75 5.58 -15.80
C GLN A 48 -8.36 6.65 -16.81
N ARG A 49 -7.58 6.27 -17.82
CA ARG A 49 -7.27 7.12 -18.95
C ARG A 49 -8.39 7.01 -19.98
N THR A 50 -9.10 8.10 -20.18
CA THR A 50 -10.20 8.23 -21.15
C THR A 50 -9.79 9.20 -22.27
N ARG A 51 -10.63 9.32 -23.30
CA ARG A 51 -10.43 10.32 -24.37
C ARG A 51 -10.44 11.76 -23.84
N ASP A 52 -11.21 12.00 -22.78
CA ASP A 52 -11.39 13.32 -22.17
C ASP A 52 -10.36 13.59 -21.05
N GLY A 53 -9.42 12.66 -20.81
CA GLY A 53 -8.37 12.78 -19.81
C GLY A 53 -8.47 11.73 -18.69
N LEU A 54 -7.94 12.06 -17.52
CA LEU A 54 -7.88 11.15 -16.37
C LEU A 54 -9.15 11.24 -15.52
N LYS A 55 -9.87 10.13 -15.39
CA LYS A 55 -11.05 9.99 -14.53
C LYS A 55 -10.68 9.16 -13.29
N LYS A 56 -10.82 9.74 -12.10
CA LYS A 56 -10.56 9.02 -10.84
C LYS A 56 -11.56 7.86 -10.67
N ALA A 57 -11.05 6.67 -10.37
CA ALA A 57 -11.90 5.53 -10.02
C ALA A 57 -12.53 5.76 -8.64
N GLU A 58 -13.86 5.60 -8.55
CA GLU A 58 -14.59 5.71 -7.28
C GLU A 58 -14.26 4.53 -6.36
N ARG A 59 -14.29 4.81 -5.05
CA ARG A 59 -13.87 3.86 -4.02
C ARG A 59 -14.81 3.88 -2.84
N LYS A 60 -15.18 2.69 -2.37
CA LYS A 60 -15.82 2.52 -1.07
C LYS A 60 -14.73 2.19 -0.06
N HIS A 61 -14.28 3.18 0.70
CA HIS A 61 -13.33 2.94 1.76
C HIS A 61 -14.03 2.66 3.09
N LYS A 62 -13.64 1.57 3.74
CA LYS A 62 -13.80 1.39 5.19
C LYS A 62 -12.44 0.97 5.72
N SER A 63 -11.75 1.88 6.39
CA SER A 63 -10.60 1.53 7.22
C SER A 63 -10.72 2.27 8.53
N PRO A 64 -10.56 1.59 9.67
CA PRO A 64 -10.52 2.27 10.94
C PRO A 64 -9.31 3.22 10.99
N PRO A 65 -9.36 4.29 11.80
CA PRO A 65 -8.21 5.14 12.00
C PRO A 65 -7.04 4.32 12.58
N PRO A 66 -5.78 4.74 12.35
CA PRO A 66 -4.62 4.10 12.95
C PRO A 66 -4.74 4.10 14.48
N GLN A 67 -4.44 2.97 15.11
CA GLN A 67 -4.46 2.81 16.56
C GLN A 67 -3.09 2.32 17.04
N THR A 68 -2.67 2.84 18.20
CA THR A 68 -1.50 2.30 18.92
C THR A 68 -1.71 0.82 19.14
N PHE A 69 -0.68 0.02 18.85
CA PHE A 69 -0.73 -1.42 19.02
C PHE A 69 0.43 -1.87 19.88
N ARG A 70 0.22 -2.95 20.63
CA ARG A 70 1.28 -3.59 21.40
C ARG A 70 1.86 -4.75 20.59
N ARG A 71 3.19 -4.78 20.44
CA ARG A 71 3.85 -5.82 19.66
C ARG A 71 4.09 -7.06 20.51
N THR A 72 3.15 -7.99 20.49
CA THR A 72 3.19 -9.23 21.31
C THR A 72 3.57 -10.49 20.51
N GLY A 73 4.18 -10.35 19.32
CA GLY A 73 4.46 -11.48 18.44
C GLY A 73 5.09 -11.11 17.09
N TYR A 74 5.22 -12.11 16.21
CA TYR A 74 5.56 -11.88 14.80
C TYR A 74 4.33 -11.34 14.07
N GLU A 75 4.42 -10.09 13.61
CA GLU A 75 3.36 -9.41 12.85
C GLU A 75 3.88 -9.14 11.44
N VAL A 76 3.19 -9.68 10.44
CA VAL A 76 3.61 -9.64 9.01
C VAL A 76 3.60 -8.20 8.45
N GLU A 77 2.93 -7.28 9.14
CA GLU A 77 2.74 -5.91 8.70
C GLU A 77 3.76 -4.93 9.28
N THR A 78 4.62 -5.39 10.20
CA THR A 78 5.59 -4.53 10.89
C THR A 78 7.00 -4.86 10.41
N GLU A 79 7.66 -3.85 9.87
CA GLU A 79 8.92 -3.96 9.15
C GLU A 79 10.00 -3.15 9.86
N GLU A 80 11.25 -3.61 9.77
CA GLU A 80 12.44 -2.89 10.22
C GLU A 80 13.23 -2.42 9.01
N LEU A 81 13.64 -1.14 9.02
CA LEU A 81 14.50 -0.55 8.02
C LEU A 81 15.77 0.03 8.66
N LEU A 82 16.90 -0.56 8.31
CA LEU A 82 18.23 -0.02 8.59
C LEU A 82 18.45 1.27 7.77
N PRO A 83 19.44 2.11 8.15
CA PRO A 83 19.88 3.22 7.30
C PRO A 83 20.15 2.75 5.87
N SER A 84 19.71 3.52 4.88
CA SER A 84 19.82 3.21 3.44
C SER A 84 19.09 1.94 2.96
N GLN A 85 18.41 1.21 3.85
CA GLN A 85 17.70 0.00 3.45
C GLN A 85 16.43 0.34 2.67
N THR A 86 16.11 -0.56 1.75
CA THR A 86 14.92 -0.52 0.93
C THR A 86 14.12 -1.81 1.13
N LEU A 87 12.81 -1.66 1.27
CA LEU A 87 11.84 -2.74 1.32
C LEU A 87 11.06 -2.79 0.01
N ARG A 88 10.90 -3.99 -0.56
CA ARG A 88 10.01 -4.22 -1.70
C ARG A 88 8.85 -5.11 -1.27
N ARG A 89 7.63 -4.71 -1.63
CA ARG A 89 6.41 -5.46 -1.31
C ARG A 89 5.51 -5.52 -2.53
N ASN A 90 4.97 -6.71 -2.79
CA ASN A 90 3.84 -6.85 -3.69
C ASN A 90 2.58 -6.53 -2.88
N ILE A 91 1.82 -5.52 -3.29
CA ILE A 91 0.59 -5.08 -2.62
C ILE A 91 -0.66 -5.66 -3.29
N GLY A 92 -0.45 -6.62 -4.17
CA GLY A 92 -1.48 -7.33 -4.90
C GLY A 92 -2.32 -6.42 -5.79
N HIS A 93 -3.54 -6.87 -6.01
CA HIS A 93 -4.53 -6.19 -6.80
C HIS A 93 -5.10 -4.97 -6.06
N PRO A 94 -5.55 -3.93 -6.78
CA PRO A 94 -6.21 -2.78 -6.17
C PRO A 94 -7.63 -3.11 -5.71
N TYR A 95 -7.74 -3.87 -4.63
CA TYR A 95 -8.99 -4.41 -4.08
C TYR A 95 -10.18 -3.43 -4.07
N PRO A 96 -10.04 -2.15 -3.67
CA PRO A 96 -11.19 -1.25 -3.54
C PRO A 96 -11.79 -0.76 -4.85
N VAL A 97 -11.10 -0.93 -5.97
CA VAL A 97 -11.60 -0.55 -7.32
C VAL A 97 -11.65 -1.75 -8.26
N TRP A 98 -11.38 -2.95 -7.75
CA TRP A 98 -11.19 -4.14 -8.56
C TRP A 98 -12.36 -4.40 -9.50
N ASP A 99 -13.58 -4.36 -8.96
CA ASP A 99 -14.84 -4.56 -9.69
C ASP A 99 -15.13 -3.47 -10.74
N HIS A 100 -14.33 -2.40 -10.77
CA HIS A 100 -14.47 -1.27 -11.70
C HIS A 100 -13.36 -1.22 -12.75
N LEU A 101 -12.36 -2.11 -12.64
CA LEU A 101 -11.32 -2.21 -13.66
C LEU A 101 -11.86 -2.99 -14.85
N VAL A 102 -11.76 -2.37 -16.02
CA VAL A 102 -12.10 -2.95 -17.31
C VAL A 102 -10.82 -3.43 -17.99
N ALA A 103 -10.85 -4.63 -18.56
CA ALA A 103 -9.75 -5.19 -19.31
C ALA A 103 -9.43 -4.33 -20.55
N ARG A 104 -8.15 -4.32 -20.96
CA ARG A 104 -7.60 -3.56 -22.11
C ARG A 104 -7.65 -2.04 -21.97
N GLU A 105 -8.26 -1.52 -20.90
CA GLU A 105 -8.21 -0.10 -20.56
C GLU A 105 -6.89 0.24 -19.85
N ARG A 106 -6.49 1.52 -19.99
CA ARG A 106 -5.26 2.05 -19.39
C ARG A 106 -5.58 2.84 -18.14
N TYR A 107 -4.80 2.62 -17.09
CA TYR A 107 -4.92 3.30 -15.81
C TYR A 107 -3.60 3.93 -15.40
N GLU A 108 -3.69 4.99 -14.60
CA GLU A 108 -2.57 5.59 -13.88
C GLU A 108 -2.75 5.35 -12.39
N LEU A 109 -1.72 4.78 -11.77
CA LEU A 109 -1.60 4.65 -10.33
C LEU A 109 -0.77 5.82 -9.81
N PHE A 110 -1.25 6.50 -8.78
CA PHE A 110 -0.60 7.68 -8.21
C PHE A 110 -0.53 7.62 -6.70
N TRP A 111 0.65 7.86 -6.13
CA TRP A 111 0.82 8.02 -4.69
C TRP A 111 0.74 9.52 -4.31
N PRO A 112 -0.31 9.96 -3.59
CA PRO A 112 -0.47 11.37 -3.21
C PRO A 112 0.49 11.81 -2.10
N GLY A 113 1.13 10.88 -1.42
CA GLY A 113 1.80 11.14 -0.15
C GLY A 113 0.88 10.87 1.03
N ALA A 114 1.46 10.51 2.17
CA ALA A 114 0.71 10.28 3.39
C ALA A 114 1.53 10.59 4.63
N GLU A 115 0.86 11.01 5.69
CA GLU A 115 1.41 10.99 7.04
C GLU A 115 1.20 9.61 7.65
N HIS A 116 2.24 9.07 8.28
CA HIS A 116 2.23 7.77 8.91
C HIS A 116 2.55 7.87 10.38
N ALA A 117 1.67 7.32 11.21
CA ALA A 117 1.75 7.45 12.67
C ALA A 117 2.14 6.14 13.39
N LEU A 118 2.20 5.02 12.67
CA LEU A 118 2.55 3.71 13.24
C LEU A 118 4.01 3.40 12.96
N TRP A 119 4.91 4.07 13.69
CA TRP A 119 6.36 3.92 13.55
C TRP A 119 7.10 4.25 14.86
N ALA A 120 8.34 3.78 14.99
CA ALA A 120 9.25 4.14 16.09
C ALA A 120 10.73 3.97 15.67
N TRP A 121 11.64 4.59 16.42
CA TRP A 121 13.08 4.34 16.30
C TRP A 121 13.50 3.08 17.05
N GLY A 122 14.50 2.38 16.55
CA GLY A 122 15.02 1.13 17.10
C GLY A 122 14.65 -0.08 16.25
N THR A 123 14.89 -1.25 16.81
CA THR A 123 14.71 -2.56 16.18
C THR A 123 13.41 -3.21 16.63
N LEU A 124 12.95 -4.19 15.85
CA LEU A 124 11.84 -5.07 16.24
C LEU A 124 12.14 -5.76 17.58
N ARG A 125 13.40 -6.10 17.86
CA ARG A 125 13.77 -6.77 19.12
C ARG A 125 13.60 -5.85 20.33
N GLU A 126 14.04 -4.60 20.23
CA GLU A 126 13.93 -3.62 21.32
C GLU A 126 12.46 -3.32 21.66
N HIS A 127 11.59 -3.28 20.65
CA HIS A 127 10.16 -3.03 20.80
C HIS A 127 9.31 -4.29 21.07
N TRP A 128 9.93 -5.38 21.55
CA TRP A 128 9.15 -6.54 21.99
C TRP A 128 8.30 -6.19 23.22
N ASP A 129 7.02 -6.52 23.18
CA ASP A 129 6.01 -6.21 24.19
C ASP A 129 5.83 -4.71 24.51
N GLN A 130 6.32 -3.82 23.64
CA GLN A 130 6.13 -2.37 23.73
C GLN A 130 4.97 -1.88 22.86
N GLU A 131 4.46 -0.70 23.17
CA GLU A 131 3.45 -0.01 22.36
C GLU A 131 4.11 0.78 21.23
N ILE A 132 3.54 0.71 20.03
CA ILE A 132 3.94 1.49 18.86
C ILE A 132 2.72 2.20 18.31
N GLY A 133 2.81 3.52 18.12
CA GLY A 133 1.83 4.27 17.36
C GLY A 133 1.49 5.65 17.89
N VAL A 134 0.23 6.04 17.69
CA VAL A 134 -0.22 7.44 17.77
C VAL A 134 -0.07 8.10 19.15
N ASN A 135 0.01 7.31 20.22
CA ASN A 135 0.10 7.80 21.59
C ASN A 135 1.54 7.98 22.10
N MET A 136 2.56 7.64 21.32
CA MET A 136 3.97 7.68 21.77
C MET A 136 4.59 9.09 21.79
N GLY A 137 3.84 10.13 21.41
CA GLY A 137 4.37 11.50 21.30
C GLY A 137 5.39 11.70 20.17
N LEU A 138 5.61 10.69 19.33
CA LEU A 138 6.44 10.81 18.13
C LEU A 138 5.73 11.66 17.06
N SER A 139 6.52 12.48 16.36
CA SER A 139 6.04 13.17 15.18
C SER A 139 5.64 12.16 14.11
N ARG A 140 4.64 12.48 13.29
CA ARG A 140 4.25 11.62 12.17
C ARG A 140 5.35 11.63 11.12
N VAL A 141 5.63 10.46 10.54
CA VAL A 141 6.55 10.35 9.40
C VAL A 141 5.81 10.74 8.14
N ILE A 142 6.46 11.52 7.28
CA ILE A 142 5.94 11.87 5.97
C ILE A 142 6.47 10.87 4.96
N ILE A 143 5.56 10.18 4.27
CA ILE A 143 5.87 9.42 3.06
C ILE A 143 5.58 10.36 1.90
N PRO A 144 6.61 10.91 1.21
CA PRO A 144 6.40 11.91 0.18
C PRO A 144 5.59 11.34 -0.99
N GLY A 145 4.76 12.18 -1.59
CA GLY A 145 4.02 11.86 -2.80
C GLY A 145 4.90 11.85 -4.06
N GLY A 146 4.29 11.51 -5.19
CA GLY A 146 4.90 11.68 -6.51
C GLY A 146 5.26 10.40 -7.25
N ALA A 147 5.18 9.24 -6.62
CA ALA A 147 5.30 7.98 -7.34
C ALA A 147 4.09 7.80 -8.27
N CYS A 148 4.33 7.54 -9.55
CA CYS A 148 3.29 7.22 -10.52
C CYS A 148 3.72 6.07 -11.44
N CYS A 149 2.77 5.24 -11.86
CA CYS A 149 2.99 4.28 -12.93
C CYS A 149 1.73 4.09 -13.79
N SER A 150 1.95 3.83 -15.08
CA SER A 150 0.87 3.40 -15.98
C SER A 150 0.73 1.89 -15.92
N LEU A 151 -0.50 1.40 -15.90
CA LEU A 151 -0.83 -0.02 -15.99
C LEU A 151 -1.97 -0.25 -16.98
N THR A 152 -1.97 -1.43 -17.58
CA THR A 152 -3.00 -1.86 -18.53
C THR A 152 -3.69 -3.08 -17.95
N GLY A 153 -5.02 -3.09 -17.92
CA GLY A 153 -5.76 -4.29 -17.53
C GLY A 153 -5.55 -5.38 -18.57
N VAL A 154 -5.08 -6.55 -18.17
CA VAL A 154 -5.01 -7.74 -19.03
C VAL A 154 -6.15 -8.68 -18.65
N GLU A 155 -6.71 -9.36 -19.64
CA GLU A 155 -7.63 -10.48 -19.39
C GLU A 155 -6.78 -11.63 -18.84
N GLU A 156 -7.17 -12.22 -17.71
CA GLU A 156 -6.62 -13.51 -17.32
C GLU A 156 -7.19 -14.53 -18.33
N GLU A 157 -6.35 -15.04 -19.21
CA GLU A 157 -6.71 -16.22 -20.00
C GLU A 157 -6.94 -17.34 -19.00
N ASP A 158 -8.14 -17.96 -19.05
CA ASP A 158 -8.39 -19.23 -18.38
C ASP A 158 -7.24 -20.17 -18.80
N LEU A 159 -6.28 -20.38 -17.90
CA LEU A 159 -5.36 -21.50 -18.02
C LEU A 159 -6.18 -22.76 -17.74
N SER A 160 -7.05 -23.11 -18.70
CA SER A 160 -7.59 -24.44 -18.82
C SER A 160 -6.44 -25.31 -19.30
N ASP A 161 -5.89 -26.10 -18.38
CA ASP A 161 -4.95 -27.19 -18.67
C ASP A 161 -5.39 -27.95 -19.93
N SER A 162 -4.45 -28.09 -20.88
CA SER A 162 -4.58 -28.99 -22.03
C SER A 162 -4.41 -30.46 -21.63
#